data_AF-C9Y1R5-F1
#
_entry.id   AF-C9Y1R5-F1
#
_cell.length_a   1.000
_cell.length_b   1.000
_cell.length_c   1.000
_cell.angle_alpha   90.00
_cell.angle_beta   90.00
_cell.angle_gamma   90.00
#
_symmetry.space_group_name_H-M   'P 1'
#
loop_
_entity.id
_entity.type
_entity.pdbx_description
1 polymer ?
#
loop_
_entity_poly.entity_id
_entity_poly.type
_entity_poly.pdbx_seq_one_letter_code
_entity_poly.pdbx_strand_id
1 'polypeptide(L)'
;MMALALRLGRTLHELKQTMTASELRMWIEFDRLNPISDRRGDIQAAQVSAAVLNSQGAKLSIDDVILQWNAPEQEESSAGLEGFFAALAQ
;
A
#
# COMPACT_ATOMS: atom_id res chain seq x y z
N MET A 1 -3.44 -1.74 -15.47
CA MET A 1 -4.40 -1.47 -16.59
C MET A 1 -5.66 -0.71 -16.18
N MET A 2 -6.43 -1.15 -15.17
CA MET A 2 -7.59 -0.36 -14.70
C MET A 2 -7.19 1.05 -14.23
N ALA A 3 -6.09 1.18 -13.49
CA ALA A 3 -5.56 2.47 -13.06
C ALA A 3 -5.25 3.42 -14.23
N LEU A 4 -4.68 2.92 -15.33
CA LEU A 4 -4.40 3.71 -16.54
C LEU A 4 -5.70 4.20 -17.20
N ALA A 5 -6.70 3.32 -17.35
CA ALA A 5 -8.00 3.69 -17.91
C ALA A 5 -8.67 4.81 -17.09
N LEU A 6 -8.68 4.67 -15.75
CA LEU A 6 -9.19 5.68 -14.83
C LEU A 6 -8.42 7.00 -14.95
N ARG A 7 -7.09 6.95 -15.03
CA ARG A 7 -6.25 8.16 -15.16
C ARG A 7 -6.47 8.91 -16.48
N LEU A 8 -6.82 8.18 -17.54
CA LEU A 8 -7.18 8.75 -18.84
C LEU A 8 -8.65 9.18 -18.93
N GLY A 9 -9.46 8.92 -17.88
CA GLY A 9 -10.90 9.20 -17.88
C GLY A 9 -11.68 8.36 -18.90
N ARG A 10 -11.16 7.19 -19.27
CA ARG A 10 -11.74 6.31 -20.30
C ARG A 10 -12.15 4.98 -19.70
N THR A 11 -13.09 4.31 -20.37
CA THR A 11 -13.43 2.93 -20.01
C THR A 11 -12.36 1.95 -20.47
N LEU A 12 -12.30 0.78 -19.84
CA LEU A 12 -11.39 -0.30 -20.24
C LEU A 12 -11.68 -0.79 -21.68
N HIS A 13 -12.93 -0.69 -22.12
CA HIS A 13 -13.37 -1.05 -23.46
C HIS A 13 -12.84 -0.07 -24.50
N GLU A 14 -13.03 1.24 -24.27
CA GLU A 14 -12.49 2.29 -25.12
C GLU A 14 -10.96 2.22 -25.23
N LEU A 15 -10.28 1.95 -24.12
CA LEU A 15 -8.83 1.83 -24.11
C LEU A 15 -8.36 0.67 -25.01
N LYS A 16 -9.06 -0.46 -25.00
CA LYS A 16 -8.73 -1.62 -25.86
C LYS A 16 -9.03 -1.38 -27.34
N GLN A 17 -10.02 -0.55 -27.66
CA GLN A 17 -10.38 -0.25 -29.05
C GLN A 17 -9.51 0.85 -29.67
N THR A 18 -9.11 1.84 -28.86
CA THR A 18 -8.42 3.04 -29.34
C THR A 18 -6.89 2.91 -29.29
N MET A 19 -6.34 2.06 -28.43
CA MET A 19 -4.90 1.94 -28.23
C MET A 19 -4.35 0.70 -28.95
N THR A 20 -3.22 0.87 -29.63
CA THR A 20 -2.55 -0.24 -30.32
C THR A 20 -1.93 -1.23 -29.33
N ALA A 21 -1.75 -2.48 -29.74
CA ALA A 21 -1.12 -3.51 -28.89
C ALA A 21 0.32 -3.15 -28.49
N SER A 22 1.04 -2.39 -29.34
CA SER A 22 2.40 -1.95 -29.06
C SER A 22 2.43 -0.89 -27.94
N GLU A 23 1.58 0.14 -28.04
CA GLU A 23 1.46 1.16 -27.00
C GLU A 23 0.97 0.56 -25.68
N LEU A 24 0.02 -0.37 -25.74
CA LEU A 24 -0.44 -1.13 -24.57
C LEU A 24 0.73 -1.83 -23.86
N ARG A 25 1.62 -2.46 -24.63
CA ARG A 25 2.81 -3.12 -24.08
C ARG A 25 3.77 -2.11 -23.44
N MET A 26 4.00 -0.96 -24.05
CA MET A 26 4.83 0.09 -23.47
C MET A 26 4.26 0.58 -22.13
N TRP A 27 2.94 0.76 -22.04
CA TRP A 27 2.29 1.14 -20.78
C TRP A 27 2.41 0.08 -19.70
N ILE A 28 2.35 -1.20 -20.05
CA ILE A 28 2.57 -2.29 -19.10
C ILE A 28 4.01 -2.27 -18.57
N GLU A 29 5.01 -2.06 -19.43
CA GLU A 29 6.41 -1.95 -18.98
C GLU A 29 6.64 -0.68 -18.15
N PHE A 30 5.99 0.43 -18.50
CA PHE A 30 6.05 1.65 -17.71
C PHE A 30 5.45 1.46 -16.31
N ASP A 31 4.28 0.81 -16.20
CA ASP A 31 3.60 0.55 -14.92
C ASP A 31 4.43 -0.35 -13.98
N ARG A 32 5.29 -1.21 -14.53
CA ARG A 32 6.24 -2.02 -13.74
C ARG A 32 7.36 -1.19 -13.12
N LEU A 33 7.87 -0.19 -13.84
CA LEU A 33 8.95 0.67 -13.38
C LEU A 33 8.45 1.80 -12.48
N ASN A 34 7.31 2.38 -12.84
CA ASN A 34 6.69 3.49 -12.14
C ASN A 34 5.18 3.23 -12.06
N PRO A 35 4.70 2.70 -10.92
CA PRO A 35 3.30 2.33 -10.79
C PRO A 35 2.42 3.55 -11.00
N ILE A 36 1.55 3.47 -12.01
CA ILE A 36 0.59 4.53 -12.38
C ILE A 36 -0.56 4.57 -11.35
N SER A 37 -0.71 3.50 -10.56
CA SER A 37 -1.66 3.38 -9.46
C SER A 37 -1.37 4.31 -8.28
N ASP A 38 -2.33 4.37 -7.35
CA ASP A 38 -2.25 5.16 -6.13
C ASP A 38 -1.22 4.65 -5.10
N ARG A 39 -0.53 3.53 -5.38
CA ARG A 39 0.55 2.97 -4.55
C ARG A 39 1.59 4.01 -4.14
N ARG A 40 1.92 4.98 -5.01
CA ARG A 40 2.86 6.07 -4.65
C ARG A 40 2.31 6.97 -3.56
N GLY A 41 1.01 7.26 -3.60
CA GLY A 41 0.32 8.01 -2.57
C GLY A 41 0.32 7.25 -1.24
N ASP A 42 0.07 5.94 -1.28
CA ASP A 42 0.10 5.09 -0.08
C ASP A 42 1.48 5.08 0.59
N ILE A 43 2.56 4.97 -0.20
CA ILE A 43 3.94 5.04 0.32
C ILE A 43 4.23 6.42 0.93
N GLN A 44 3.79 7.50 0.27
CA GLN A 44 3.98 8.85 0.81
C GLN A 44 3.22 9.03 2.13
N ALA A 45 1.98 8.56 2.19
CA ALA A 45 1.17 8.60 3.41
C ALA A 45 1.84 7.80 4.53
N ALA A 46 2.34 6.60 4.23
CA ALA A 46 3.09 5.78 5.19
C ALA A 46 4.35 6.48 5.70
N GLN A 47 5.11 7.15 4.81
CA GLN A 47 6.30 7.90 5.18
C GLN A 47 5.98 9.06 6.14
N VAL A 48 4.91 9.83 5.85
CA VAL A 48 4.47 10.93 6.72
C VAL A 48 4.02 10.39 8.08
N SER A 49 3.19 9.35 8.08
CA SER A 49 2.69 8.72 9.31
C SER A 49 3.82 8.13 10.15
N ALA A 50 4.79 7.43 9.54
CA ALA A 50 5.98 6.92 10.23
C ALA A 50 6.81 8.05 10.84
N ALA A 51 7.00 9.17 10.13
CA ALA A 51 7.71 10.33 10.68
C ALA A 51 6.99 10.94 11.89
N VAL A 52 5.65 11.02 11.86
CA VAL A 52 4.83 11.54 12.95
C VAL A 52 4.80 10.60 14.17
N LEU A 53 4.78 9.28 13.95
CA LEU A 53 4.83 8.31 15.04
C LEU A 53 6.23 8.26 15.66
N ASN A 54 7.27 8.31 14.82
CA ASN A 54 8.65 8.30 15.28
C ASN A 54 9.02 9.57 16.06
N SER A 55 8.45 10.73 15.72
CA SER A 55 8.64 11.95 16.51
C SER A 55 8.00 11.89 17.90
N GLN A 56 7.01 11.00 18.11
CA GLN A 56 6.39 10.73 19.40
C GLN A 56 7.11 9.64 20.20
N GLY A 57 8.24 9.14 19.71
CA GLY A 57 9.05 8.12 20.38
C GLY A 57 8.78 6.68 19.95
N ALA A 58 7.92 6.45 18.94
CA ALA A 58 7.83 5.15 18.29
C ALA A 58 9.10 4.88 17.43
N LYS A 59 9.36 3.61 17.10
CA LYS A 59 10.44 3.21 16.19
C LYS A 59 9.88 2.31 15.09
N LEU A 60 9.07 2.90 14.23
CA LEU A 60 8.39 2.23 13.13
C LEU A 60 9.16 2.46 11.82
N SER A 61 9.28 1.39 11.04
CA SER A 61 9.69 1.47 9.63
C SER A 61 8.52 1.97 8.79
N ILE A 62 8.81 2.41 7.57
CA ILE A 62 7.76 2.74 6.58
C ILE A 62 6.91 1.49 6.28
N ASP A 63 7.54 0.31 6.20
CA ASP A 63 6.86 -0.95 5.88
C ASP A 63 5.81 -1.34 6.93
N ASP A 64 6.00 -0.95 8.19
CA ASP A 64 5.05 -1.21 9.30
C ASP A 64 3.79 -0.35 9.19
N VAL A 65 3.89 0.77 8.45
CA VAL A 65 2.83 1.79 8.34
C VAL A 65 2.20 1.80 6.95
N ILE A 66 2.77 1.08 5.99
CA ILE A 66 2.16 0.88 4.67
C ILE A 66 0.86 0.10 4.84
N LEU A 67 -0.21 0.65 4.29
CA LEU A 67 -1.52 0.04 4.37
C LEU A 67 -1.58 -1.20 3.48
N GLN A 68 -1.91 -2.33 4.08
CA GLN A 68 -2.00 -3.61 3.40
C GLN A 68 -3.46 -3.94 3.06
N TRP A 69 -3.87 -3.57 1.85
CA TRP A 69 -5.19 -3.95 1.34
C TRP A 69 -5.26 -5.48 1.17
N ASN A 70 -6.19 -6.15 1.87
CA ASN A 70 -6.36 -7.61 1.94
C ASN A 70 -5.29 -8.38 2.73
N ALA A 71 -4.64 -7.78 3.73
CA ALA A 71 -3.83 -8.59 4.65
C ALA A 71 -4.72 -9.65 5.35
N PRO A 72 -4.26 -10.90 5.47
CA PRO A 72 -4.94 -11.87 6.33
C PRO A 72 -4.95 -11.31 7.76
N GLU A 73 -6.08 -11.42 8.45
CA GLU A 73 -6.18 -11.01 9.86
C GLU A 73 -5.03 -11.67 10.63
N GLN A 74 -4.10 -10.85 11.11
CA GLN A 74 -3.05 -11.31 11.99
C GLN A 74 -3.73 -11.64 13.32
N GLU A 75 -3.77 -12.93 13.68
CA GLU A 75 -4.15 -13.34 15.03
C GLU A 75 -3.18 -12.68 16.01
N GLU A 76 -3.60 -11.58 16.64
CA GLU A 76 -2.87 -11.00 17.76
C GLU A 76 -2.86 -12.02 18.90
N SER A 77 -1.74 -12.69 19.12
CA SER A 77 -1.62 -13.65 20.22
C SER A 77 -1.75 -12.91 21.56
N SER A 78 -2.78 -13.21 22.35
CA SER A 78 -3.01 -12.62 23.69
C SER A 78 -1.91 -12.94 24.71
N ALA A 79 -1.01 -13.88 24.37
CA ALA A 79 0.06 -14.37 25.23
C ALA A 79 0.98 -13.26 25.79
N GLY A 80 1.19 -12.18 25.04
CA GLY A 80 1.99 -11.04 25.50
C GLY A 80 1.32 -10.22 26.61
N LEU A 81 -0.01 -10.08 26.55
CA LEU A 81 -0.79 -9.34 27.55
C LEU A 81 -0.94 -10.13 28.85
N GLU A 82 -1.15 -11.44 28.76
CA GLU A 82 -1.23 -12.32 29.94
C GLU A 82 0.07 -12.33 30.75
N GLY A 83 1.23 -12.35 30.07
CA GLY A 83 2.54 -12.23 30.73
C GLY A 83 2.75 -10.89 31.43
N PHE A 84 2.22 -9.79 30.86
CA PHE A 84 2.29 -8.46 31.46
C PHE A 84 1.41 -8.36 32.73
N PHE A 85 0.17 -8.87 32.69
CA PHE A 85 -0.70 -8.89 33.88
C PHE A 85 -0.15 -9.78 34.99
N ALA A 86 0.48 -10.91 34.64
CA ALA A 86 1.12 -11.79 35.62
C ALA A 86 2.29 -11.09 36.35
N ALA A 87 3.09 -10.28 35.64
CA ALA A 87 4.18 -9.51 36.24
C ALA A 87 3.71 -8.36 37.14
N LEU A 88 2.49 -7.86 36.94
CA LEU A 88 1.90 -6.77 37.73
C LEU A 88 1.17 -7.26 38.98
N ALA A 89 0.85 -8.56 39.04
CA ALA A 89 0.20 -9.21 40.16
C ALA A 89 1.17 -9.76 41.22
N GLN A 90 2.48 -9.48 41.06
CA GLN A 90 3.57 -9.92 41.93
C GLN A 90 4.19 -8.73 42.69
#